data_AF-A0A7V8BDX8-F1
#
_entry.id   AF-A0A7V8BDX8-F1
#
_cell.length_a   1.000
_cell.length_b   1.000
_cell.length_c   1.000
_cell.angle_alpha   90.00
_cell.angle_beta   90.00
_cell.angle_gamma   90.00
#
_symmetry.space_group_name_H-M   'P 1'
#
loop_
_entity.id
_entity.type
_entity.pdbx_description
1 polymer ?
#
loop_
_entity_poly.entity_id
_entity_poly.type
_entity_poly.pdbx_seq_one_letter_code
_entity_poly.pdbx_strand_id
1 'polypeptide(L)'
;MNRHYDFIVLGSGIAGLSFALQAARHGSVAVLTKKNSAESNTNYAQGGIASVVSPSDNLESHVKDTLETGAGLCHEDVVRRVVGEGPHVVQELIDFGVEFSRGESGDFDLGREGGHSARRVLHAGDFTGRVIEQALLASVKAHPNIQILEHHFAIDLLTSRKLGIEENQPNRCLGAYVLDTVNRRVETFTSGVTVLATGGAGKVYLYTSNPDIATGDGLAMAWRAGAKVANLEFVQFHPTCLYHPKAKSFLLSEALRGEGGILRLKSGETFMEHYD
;
A
#
# COMPACT_ATOMS: atom_id res chain seq x y z
N MET A 1 -0.67 -16.02 25.84
CA MET A 1 0.76 -16.28 25.56
C MET A 1 1.40 -14.96 25.19
N ASN A 2 2.61 -14.69 25.67
CA ASN A 2 3.35 -13.48 25.36
C ASN A 2 4.45 -13.83 24.34
N ARG A 3 4.50 -13.09 23.24
CA ARG A 3 5.52 -13.23 22.19
C ARG A 3 6.27 -11.91 22.06
N HIS A 4 7.59 -11.98 21.99
CA HIS A 4 8.44 -10.80 21.93
C HIS A 4 9.23 -10.77 20.63
N TYR A 5 9.29 -9.60 19.99
CA TYR A 5 10.05 -9.33 18.77
C TYR A 5 10.65 -7.92 18.84
N ASP A 6 11.76 -7.72 18.15
CA ASP A 6 12.38 -6.40 18.03
C ASP A 6 11.47 -5.44 17.23
N PHE A 7 10.75 -5.98 16.24
CA PHE A 7 9.78 -5.25 15.42
C PHE A 7 8.48 -6.03 15.22
N ILE A 8 7.34 -5.34 15.31
CA ILE A 8 6.03 -5.84 14.90
C ILE A 8 5.54 -5.05 13.70
N VAL A 9 5.11 -5.74 12.65
CA VAL A 9 4.48 -5.16 11.46
C VAL A 9 3.06 -5.70 11.35
N LEU A 10 2.08 -4.80 11.37
CA LEU A 10 0.66 -5.14 11.24
C LEU A 10 0.22 -4.91 9.79
N GLY A 11 0.23 -5.97 8.99
CA GLY A 11 -0.13 -5.97 7.58
C GLY A 11 0.99 -6.49 6.68
N SER A 12 0.60 -7.24 5.64
CA SER A 12 1.51 -7.93 4.71
C SER A 12 1.43 -7.40 3.27
N GLY A 13 0.95 -6.17 3.07
CA GLY A 13 1.06 -5.49 1.77
C GLY A 13 2.49 -4.94 1.54
N ILE A 14 2.71 -4.29 0.40
CA ILE A 14 4.03 -3.77 -0.03
C ILE A 14 4.75 -3.00 1.09
N ALA A 15 4.08 -2.07 1.77
CA ALA A 15 4.67 -1.27 2.84
C ALA A 15 5.17 -2.12 4.01
N GLY A 16 4.39 -3.11 4.43
CA GLY A 16 4.74 -3.99 5.55
C GLY A 16 5.88 -4.94 5.21
N LEU A 17 5.84 -5.54 4.02
CA LEU A 17 6.89 -6.47 3.56
C LEU A 17 8.21 -5.75 3.30
N SER A 18 8.19 -4.59 2.63
CA SER A 18 9.38 -3.77 2.40
C SER A 18 10.00 -3.32 3.71
N PHE A 19 9.20 -2.85 4.68
CA PHE A 19 9.71 -2.50 6.01
C PHE A 19 10.33 -3.72 6.71
N ALA A 20 9.65 -4.88 6.67
CA ALA A 20 10.14 -6.09 7.32
C ALA A 20 11.50 -6.53 6.79
N LEU A 21 11.73 -6.49 5.47
CA LEU A 21 13.02 -6.84 4.86
C LEU A 21 14.15 -5.92 5.31
N GLN A 22 13.89 -4.62 5.45
CA GLN A 22 14.89 -3.66 5.93
C GLN A 22 15.14 -3.83 7.44
N ALA A 23 14.06 -3.92 8.24
CA ALA A 23 14.14 -4.07 9.70
C ALA A 23 14.80 -5.38 10.15
N ALA A 24 14.68 -6.44 9.36
CA ALA A 24 15.24 -7.76 9.67
C ALA A 24 16.78 -7.81 9.69
N ARG A 25 17.43 -6.77 9.14
CA ARG A 25 18.88 -6.54 9.27
C ARG A 25 19.28 -6.12 10.69
N HIS A 26 18.32 -5.67 11.49
CA HIS A 26 18.54 -5.10 12.82
C HIS A 26 17.92 -5.92 13.96
N GLY A 27 17.10 -6.91 13.66
CA GLY A 27 16.48 -7.76 14.68
C GLY A 27 15.39 -8.67 14.15
N SER A 28 14.70 -9.33 15.07
CA SER A 28 13.56 -10.20 14.82
C SER A 28 12.30 -9.41 14.44
N VAL A 29 11.61 -9.85 13.40
CA VAL A 29 10.42 -9.18 12.87
C VAL A 29 9.23 -10.15 12.84
N ALA A 30 8.12 -9.75 13.45
CA ALA A 30 6.83 -10.43 13.27
C ALA A 30 5.95 -9.64 12.29
N VAL A 31 5.62 -10.25 11.16
CA VAL A 31 4.62 -9.71 10.21
C VAL A 31 3.29 -10.41 10.48
N LEU A 32 2.32 -9.67 11.03
CA LEU A 32 0.99 -10.17 11.39
C LEU A 32 0.00 -9.75 10.32
N THR A 33 -0.77 -10.70 9.78
CA THR A 33 -1.79 -10.42 8.78
C THR A 33 -3.09 -11.15 9.08
N LYS A 34 -4.22 -10.45 8.91
CA LYS A 34 -5.53 -10.92 9.37
C LYS A 34 -6.12 -12.06 8.55
N LYS A 35 -5.59 -12.30 7.35
CA LYS A 35 -5.97 -13.38 6.44
C LYS A 35 -4.69 -14.05 5.94
N ASN A 36 -4.73 -14.57 4.72
CA ASN A 36 -3.55 -15.08 4.05
C ASN A 36 -2.62 -13.92 3.72
N SER A 37 -1.32 -14.17 3.63
CA SER A 37 -0.30 -13.15 3.40
C SER A 37 -0.43 -12.41 2.06
N ALA A 38 -0.98 -13.08 1.04
CA ALA A 38 -1.28 -12.50 -0.27
C ALA A 38 -2.67 -11.84 -0.37
N GLU A 39 -3.47 -11.87 0.70
CA GLU A 39 -4.73 -11.14 0.74
C GLU A 39 -4.41 -9.70 1.17
N SER A 40 -4.09 -8.84 0.21
CA SER A 40 -3.80 -7.42 0.42
C SER A 40 -4.28 -6.58 -0.76
N ASN A 41 -4.49 -5.27 -0.57
CA ASN A 41 -4.74 -4.34 -1.68
C ASN A 41 -3.61 -4.33 -2.70
N THR A 42 -2.36 -4.59 -2.27
CA THR A 42 -1.19 -4.63 -3.15
C THR A 42 -1.39 -5.68 -4.24
N ASN A 43 -1.86 -6.89 -3.89
CA ASN A 43 -2.06 -7.99 -4.85
C ASN A 43 -3.00 -7.63 -6.02
N TYR A 44 -3.95 -6.73 -5.78
CA TYR A 44 -4.98 -6.34 -6.76
C TYR A 44 -4.60 -5.10 -7.60
N ALA A 45 -3.43 -4.49 -7.35
CA ALA A 45 -2.99 -3.34 -8.14
C ALA A 45 -2.61 -3.77 -9.57
N GLN A 46 -3.17 -3.07 -10.56
CA GLN A 46 -3.01 -3.39 -11.98
C GLN A 46 -1.98 -2.50 -12.66
N GLY A 47 -2.23 -1.18 -12.65
CA GLY A 47 -1.48 -0.16 -13.37
C GLY A 47 0.03 -0.25 -13.19
N GLY A 48 0.57 0.36 -12.15
CA GLY A 48 1.99 0.22 -11.87
C GLY A 48 2.51 1.09 -10.74
N ILE A 49 3.83 1.32 -10.75
CA ILE A 49 4.51 2.24 -9.84
C ILE A 49 5.15 3.35 -10.66
N ALA A 50 4.81 4.60 -10.34
CA ALA A 50 5.39 5.77 -10.98
C ALA A 50 6.80 6.04 -10.44
N SER A 51 7.80 6.11 -11.32
CA SER A 51 9.17 6.47 -10.97
C SER A 51 9.94 7.00 -12.17
N VAL A 52 10.82 7.98 -11.94
CA VAL A 52 11.63 8.60 -12.99
C VAL A 52 12.84 7.71 -13.29
N VAL A 53 12.64 6.68 -14.10
CA VAL A 53 13.68 5.72 -14.51
C VAL A 53 14.14 5.91 -15.96
N SER A 54 13.40 6.70 -16.74
CA SER A 54 13.75 7.00 -18.13
C SER A 54 14.66 8.24 -18.22
N PRO A 55 15.68 8.24 -19.10
CA PRO A 55 16.48 9.44 -19.37
C PRO A 55 15.69 10.55 -20.07
N SER A 56 14.52 10.25 -20.65
CA SER A 56 13.63 11.24 -21.27
C SER A 56 12.72 11.96 -20.27
N ASP A 57 12.74 11.55 -19.00
CA ASP A 57 11.92 12.08 -17.92
C ASP A 57 12.80 12.75 -16.86
N ASN A 58 12.20 13.56 -15.97
CA ASN A 58 12.93 14.23 -14.90
C ASN A 58 12.09 14.39 -13.63
N LEU A 59 12.77 14.50 -12.49
CA LEU A 59 12.15 14.62 -11.17
C LEU A 59 11.25 15.84 -11.04
N GLU A 60 11.66 17.00 -11.57
CA GLU A 60 10.87 18.23 -11.45
C GLU A 60 9.51 18.11 -12.15
N SER A 61 9.45 17.43 -13.29
CA SER A 61 8.18 17.15 -13.96
C SER A 61 7.27 16.27 -13.12
N HIS A 62 7.81 15.23 -12.46
CA HIS A 62 7.01 14.34 -11.61
C HIS A 62 6.51 15.08 -10.36
N VAL A 63 7.38 15.90 -9.74
CA VAL A 63 7.01 16.75 -8.61
C VAL A 63 5.88 17.70 -9.03
N LYS A 64 6.02 18.37 -10.18
CA LYS A 64 5.00 19.26 -10.71
C LYS A 64 3.67 18.54 -10.94
N ASP A 65 3.66 17.41 -11.65
CA ASP A 65 2.47 16.58 -11.88
C ASP A 65 1.77 16.23 -10.55
N THR A 66 2.56 15.86 -9.53
CA THR A 66 2.03 15.49 -8.19
C THR A 66 1.44 16.69 -7.45
N LEU A 67 2.08 17.85 -7.52
CA LEU A 67 1.60 19.07 -6.87
C LEU A 67 0.32 19.62 -7.54
N GLU A 68 0.26 19.56 -8.87
CA GLU A 68 -0.92 19.97 -9.65
C GLU A 68 -2.12 19.07 -9.34
N THR A 69 -1.94 17.75 -9.39
CA THR A 69 -2.99 16.77 -9.03
C THR A 69 -3.37 16.81 -7.55
N GLY A 70 -2.46 17.24 -6.69
CA GLY A 70 -2.68 17.46 -5.27
C GLY A 70 -3.55 18.67 -4.91
N ALA A 71 -3.99 19.46 -5.90
CA ALA A 71 -4.90 20.59 -5.73
C ALA A 71 -4.46 21.61 -4.66
N GLY A 72 -3.15 21.82 -4.51
CA GLY A 72 -2.57 22.76 -3.55
C GLY A 72 -2.54 22.27 -2.09
N LEU A 73 -2.89 21.01 -1.83
CA LEU A 73 -2.91 20.42 -0.49
C LEU A 73 -1.68 19.56 -0.17
N CYS A 74 -0.81 19.33 -1.16
CA CYS A 74 0.43 18.61 -0.96
C CYS A 74 1.45 19.38 -0.12
N HIS A 75 2.20 18.65 0.71
CA HIS A 75 3.43 19.13 1.30
C HIS A 75 4.58 18.91 0.30
N GLU A 76 5.08 19.99 -0.32
CA GLU A 76 6.08 19.89 -1.39
C GLU A 76 7.38 19.20 -0.94
N ASP A 77 7.82 19.43 0.30
CA ASP A 77 9.02 18.79 0.85
C ASP A 77 8.87 17.25 0.91
N VAL A 78 7.66 16.77 1.23
CA VAL A 78 7.33 15.34 1.23
C VAL A 78 7.25 14.81 -0.21
N VAL A 79 6.58 15.53 -1.11
CA VAL A 79 6.47 15.14 -2.53
C VAL A 79 7.86 14.99 -3.15
N ARG A 80 8.73 15.98 -2.99
CA ARG A 80 10.10 15.96 -3.52
C ARG A 80 10.91 14.79 -2.97
N ARG A 81 10.77 14.49 -1.68
CA ARG A 81 11.45 13.34 -1.05
C ARG A 81 10.97 12.02 -1.66
N VAL A 82 9.65 11.79 -1.68
CA VAL A 82 9.07 10.53 -2.19
C VAL A 82 9.39 10.33 -3.67
N VAL A 83 9.21 11.37 -4.48
CA VAL A 83 9.54 11.32 -5.93
C VAL A 83 11.04 11.09 -6.14
N GLY A 84 11.90 11.75 -5.36
CA GLY A 84 13.35 11.62 -5.45
C GLY A 84 13.87 10.23 -5.04
N GLU A 85 13.22 9.59 -4.07
CA GLU A 85 13.56 8.21 -3.63
C GLU A 85 13.04 7.15 -4.61
N GLY A 86 12.05 7.47 -5.44
CA GLY A 86 11.39 6.54 -6.36
C GLY A 86 12.33 5.65 -7.18
N PRO A 87 13.35 6.19 -7.87
CA PRO A 87 14.26 5.36 -8.68
C PRO A 87 15.05 4.35 -7.84
N HIS A 88 15.48 4.75 -6.65
CA HIS A 88 16.19 3.87 -5.73
C HIS A 88 15.27 2.76 -5.20
N VAL A 89 14.04 3.10 -4.79
CA VAL A 89 13.05 2.12 -4.31
C VAL A 89 12.66 1.12 -5.40
N VAL A 90 12.55 1.57 -6.66
CA VAL A 90 12.33 0.66 -7.79
C VAL A 90 13.49 -0.32 -7.95
N GLN A 91 14.73 0.15 -7.80
CA GLN A 91 15.89 -0.75 -7.82
C GLN A 91 15.85 -1.75 -6.67
N GLU A 92 15.48 -1.34 -5.45
CA GLU A 92 15.31 -2.27 -4.33
C GLU A 92 14.26 -3.36 -4.63
N LEU A 93 13.14 -2.99 -5.26
CA LEU A 93 12.12 -3.97 -5.67
C LEU A 93 12.69 -4.98 -6.69
N ILE A 94 13.48 -4.52 -7.66
CA ILE A 94 14.16 -5.39 -8.62
C ILE A 94 15.13 -6.33 -7.90
N ASP A 95 15.89 -5.82 -6.94
CA ASP A 95 16.82 -6.61 -6.13
C ASP A 95 16.11 -7.66 -5.27
N PHE A 96 14.85 -7.41 -4.87
CA PHE A 96 13.98 -8.39 -4.22
C PHE A 96 13.32 -9.39 -5.19
N GLY A 97 13.62 -9.30 -6.49
CA GLY A 97 13.16 -10.22 -7.52
C GLY A 97 11.89 -9.77 -8.27
N VAL A 98 11.53 -8.49 -8.21
CA VAL A 98 10.42 -7.96 -9.03
C VAL A 98 10.87 -7.84 -10.48
N GLU A 99 10.16 -8.53 -11.37
CA GLU A 99 10.38 -8.47 -12.81
C GLU A 99 9.38 -7.50 -13.47
N PHE A 100 9.83 -6.29 -13.79
CA PHE A 100 9.05 -5.33 -14.58
C PHE A 100 9.14 -5.62 -16.07
N SER A 101 8.07 -5.30 -16.80
CA SER A 101 7.98 -5.41 -18.26
C SER A 101 9.08 -4.60 -18.95
N ARG A 102 9.60 -5.17 -20.04
CA ARG A 102 10.64 -4.56 -20.88
C ARG A 102 10.14 -4.42 -22.31
N GLY A 103 10.51 -3.32 -22.96
CA GLY A 103 10.26 -3.09 -24.38
C GLY A 103 11.24 -3.83 -25.29
N GLU A 104 11.07 -3.71 -26.61
CA GLU A 104 11.91 -4.39 -27.62
C GLU A 104 13.40 -4.01 -27.53
N SER A 105 13.72 -2.80 -27.07
CA SER A 105 15.09 -2.33 -26.87
C SER A 105 15.77 -2.86 -25.60
N GLY A 106 15.02 -3.53 -24.72
CA GLY A 106 15.48 -3.97 -23.40
C GLY A 106 15.32 -2.92 -22.28
N ASP A 107 14.86 -1.72 -22.61
CA ASP A 107 14.47 -0.70 -21.63
C ASP A 107 13.15 -1.07 -20.93
N PHE A 108 12.82 -0.42 -19.82
CA PHE A 108 11.51 -0.62 -19.19
C PHE A 108 10.38 -0.22 -20.12
N ASP A 109 9.35 -1.06 -20.19
CA ASP A 109 8.08 -0.66 -20.78
C ASP A 109 7.36 0.26 -19.78
N LEU A 110 7.03 1.47 -20.22
CA LEU A 110 6.54 2.53 -19.34
C LEU A 110 5.15 3.01 -19.80
N GLY A 111 4.18 2.81 -18.92
CA GLY A 111 2.84 3.35 -19.06
C GLY A 111 2.76 4.84 -18.68
N ARG A 112 1.60 5.44 -18.98
CA ARG A 112 1.21 6.76 -18.51
C ARG A 112 -0.23 6.71 -18.01
N GLU A 113 -0.44 7.20 -16.80
CA GLU A 113 -1.77 7.33 -16.18
C GLU A 113 -2.15 8.80 -16.05
N GLY A 114 -3.40 9.09 -15.67
CA GLY A 114 -3.90 10.45 -15.52
C GLY A 114 -3.06 11.29 -14.55
N GLY A 115 -2.95 12.57 -14.86
CA GLY A 115 -2.12 13.51 -14.10
C GLY A 115 -0.63 13.48 -14.45
N HIS A 116 -0.14 12.44 -15.13
CA HIS A 116 1.26 12.39 -15.57
C HIS A 116 1.46 13.06 -16.93
N SER A 117 2.49 13.92 -17.01
CA SER A 117 2.98 14.54 -18.25
C SER A 117 3.97 13.67 -19.03
N ALA A 118 4.49 12.59 -18.42
CA ALA A 118 5.46 11.66 -19.01
C ALA A 118 5.07 10.19 -18.81
N ARG A 119 5.66 9.29 -19.62
CA ARG A 119 5.61 7.84 -19.41
C ARG A 119 6.61 7.45 -18.34
N ARG A 120 6.11 7.12 -17.16
CA ARG A 120 6.92 6.86 -15.96
C ARG A 120 6.38 5.75 -15.06
N VAL A 121 5.33 5.05 -15.51
CA VAL A 121 4.66 4.01 -14.72
C VAL A 121 5.24 2.66 -15.11
N LEU A 122 6.08 2.08 -14.24
CA LEU A 122 6.57 0.71 -14.41
C LEU A 122 5.46 -0.28 -14.12
N HIS A 123 5.34 -1.31 -14.95
CA HIS A 123 4.31 -2.34 -14.82
C HIS A 123 4.86 -3.74 -15.06
N ALA A 124 4.07 -4.76 -14.72
CA ALA A 124 4.34 -6.16 -15.04
C ALA A 124 3.08 -6.78 -15.66
N GLY A 125 2.93 -6.58 -16.98
CA GLY A 125 1.67 -6.81 -17.67
C GLY A 125 0.52 -6.05 -17.00
N ASP A 126 -0.61 -6.73 -16.78
CA ASP A 126 -1.80 -6.17 -16.11
C ASP A 126 -1.86 -6.46 -14.60
N PHE A 127 -0.80 -7.04 -14.02
CA PHE A 127 -0.81 -7.58 -12.65
C PHE A 127 0.40 -7.13 -11.83
N THR A 128 0.82 -5.87 -11.99
CA THR A 128 2.01 -5.31 -11.34
C THR A 128 2.04 -5.56 -9.83
N GLY A 129 0.92 -5.33 -9.15
CA GLY A 129 0.79 -5.53 -7.72
C GLY A 129 1.01 -6.97 -7.26
N ARG A 130 0.51 -7.94 -8.03
CA ARG A 130 0.70 -9.37 -7.76
C ARG A 130 2.17 -9.78 -7.91
N VAL A 131 2.84 -9.32 -8.96
CA VAL A 131 4.25 -9.63 -9.19
C VAL A 131 5.12 -9.08 -8.05
N ILE A 132 4.85 -7.83 -7.64
CA ILE A 132 5.56 -7.20 -6.52
C ILE A 132 5.32 -7.97 -5.21
N GLU A 133 4.06 -8.25 -4.89
CA GLU A 133 3.73 -8.95 -3.65
C GLU A 133 4.35 -10.35 -3.60
N GLN A 134 4.33 -11.09 -4.72
CA GLN A 134 4.94 -12.41 -4.81
C GLN A 134 6.45 -12.39 -4.54
N ALA A 135 7.17 -11.45 -5.17
CA ALA A 135 8.62 -11.31 -4.98
C ALA A 135 8.96 -10.93 -3.53
N LEU A 136 8.24 -9.97 -2.94
CA LEU A 136 8.44 -9.56 -1.56
C LEU A 136 8.10 -10.67 -0.56
N LEU A 137 7.00 -11.42 -0.77
CA LEU A 137 6.65 -12.55 0.08
C LEU A 137 7.69 -13.67 -0.02
N ALA A 138 8.23 -13.94 -1.21
CA ALA A 138 9.31 -14.91 -1.37
C ALA A 138 10.56 -14.48 -0.60
N SER A 139 10.98 -13.22 -0.75
CA SER A 139 12.12 -12.64 -0.03
C SER A 139 11.93 -12.69 1.49
N VAL A 140 10.74 -12.34 1.99
CA VAL A 140 10.44 -12.38 3.42
C VAL A 140 10.43 -13.80 3.96
N LYS A 141 9.84 -14.76 3.24
CA LYS A 141 9.80 -16.18 3.66
C LYS A 141 11.19 -16.82 3.71
N ALA A 142 12.11 -16.36 2.87
CA ALA A 142 13.50 -16.82 2.87
C ALA A 142 14.35 -16.20 3.98
N HIS A 143 13.89 -15.12 4.63
CA HIS A 143 14.69 -14.38 5.60
C HIS A 143 14.58 -14.99 7.02
N PRO A 144 15.68 -15.41 7.67
CA PRO A 144 15.63 -16.15 8.94
C PRO A 144 15.10 -15.33 10.12
N ASN A 145 15.27 -14.00 10.09
CA ASN A 145 14.80 -13.12 11.16
C ASN A 145 13.33 -12.67 11.00
N ILE A 146 12.63 -13.06 9.94
CA ILE A 146 11.24 -12.65 9.71
C ILE A 146 10.31 -13.84 9.89
N GLN A 147 9.25 -13.64 10.67
CA GLN A 147 8.17 -14.59 10.80
C GLN A 147 6.86 -13.96 10.31
N ILE A 148 6.26 -14.54 9.27
CA ILE A 148 4.90 -14.22 8.86
C ILE A 148 3.92 -15.06 9.68
N LEU A 149 2.91 -14.39 10.23
CA LEU A 149 1.84 -14.97 11.04
C LEU A 149 0.51 -14.62 10.38
N GLU A 150 0.04 -15.54 9.54
CA GLU A 150 -1.26 -15.45 8.87
C GLU A 150 -2.40 -15.69 9.85
N HIS A 151 -3.60 -15.21 9.52
CA HIS A 151 -4.80 -15.34 10.36
C HIS A 151 -4.67 -14.74 11.77
N HIS A 152 -3.76 -13.77 11.93
CA HIS A 152 -3.53 -13.02 13.16
C HIS A 152 -4.12 -11.62 13.03
N PHE A 153 -5.31 -11.43 13.60
CA PHE A 153 -6.05 -10.17 13.54
C PHE A 153 -5.65 -9.26 14.71
N ALA A 154 -4.99 -8.14 14.42
CA ALA A 154 -4.67 -7.14 15.44
C ALA A 154 -5.95 -6.45 15.94
N ILE A 155 -6.20 -6.51 17.25
CA ILE A 155 -7.40 -5.95 17.89
C ILE A 155 -7.14 -4.51 18.31
N ASP A 156 -6.06 -4.28 19.05
CA ASP A 156 -5.71 -2.97 19.59
C ASP A 156 -4.23 -2.89 19.97
N LEU A 157 -3.71 -1.66 20.03
CA LEU A 157 -2.34 -1.39 20.46
C LEU A 157 -2.23 -1.43 21.99
N LEU A 158 -1.18 -2.08 22.48
CA LEU A 158 -0.73 -1.94 23.86
C LEU A 158 -0.05 -0.58 23.99
N THR A 159 -0.47 0.22 24.96
CA THR A 159 0.17 1.52 25.22
C THR A 159 0.44 1.72 26.70
N SER A 160 1.51 2.45 27.04
CA SER A 160 1.87 2.74 28.43
C SER A 160 0.70 3.35 29.21
N ARG A 161 -0.02 4.30 28.59
CA ARG A 161 -1.21 4.92 29.17
C ARG A 161 -2.34 3.92 29.46
N LYS A 162 -2.66 3.00 28.54
CA LYS A 162 -3.71 1.98 28.76
C LYS A 162 -3.35 1.00 29.87
N LEU A 163 -2.05 0.80 30.12
CA LEU A 163 -1.55 -0.07 31.18
C LEU A 163 -1.38 0.64 32.53
N GLY A 164 -1.63 1.95 32.61
CA GLY A 164 -1.40 2.72 33.84
C GLY A 164 0.07 2.79 34.26
N ILE A 165 0.99 2.56 33.32
CA ILE A 165 2.43 2.69 33.56
C ILE A 165 2.93 3.98 32.95
N GLU A 166 3.88 4.63 33.61
CA GLU A 166 4.50 5.87 33.12
C GLU A 166 3.48 7.04 32.97
N GLU A 167 2.56 7.23 33.93
CA GLU A 167 1.49 8.26 33.86
C GLU A 167 1.99 9.69 33.61
N ASN A 168 3.22 10.00 34.02
CA ASN A 168 3.87 11.32 33.83
C ASN A 168 4.79 11.36 32.60
N GLN A 169 4.75 10.36 31.72
CA GLN A 169 5.57 10.29 30.50
C GLN A 169 4.69 10.33 29.24
N PRO A 170 5.27 10.63 28.06
CA PRO A 170 4.57 10.50 26.80
C PRO A 170 4.01 9.09 26.60
N ASN A 171 2.82 8.99 25.99
CA ASN A 171 2.21 7.70 25.69
C ASN A 171 3.07 6.93 24.67
N ARG A 172 3.43 5.69 24.98
CA ARG A 172 4.28 4.84 24.13
C ARG A 172 3.53 3.60 23.70
N CYS A 173 3.70 3.18 22.44
CA CYS A 173 3.25 1.88 21.98
C CYS A 173 4.24 0.81 22.46
N LEU A 174 3.73 -0.29 23.00
CA LEU A 174 4.51 -1.39 23.58
C LEU A 174 4.24 -2.72 22.86
N GLY A 175 3.46 -2.69 21.78
CA GLY A 175 3.05 -3.85 21.00
C GLY A 175 1.54 -3.85 20.72
N ALA A 176 0.96 -5.05 20.61
CA ALA A 176 -0.45 -5.22 20.25
C ALA A 176 -1.09 -6.46 20.89
N TYR A 177 -2.40 -6.38 21.12
CA TYR A 177 -3.24 -7.56 21.32
C TYR A 177 -3.71 -8.08 19.97
N VAL A 178 -3.54 -9.39 19.77
CA VAL A 178 -3.77 -10.02 18.47
C VAL A 178 -4.62 -11.27 18.67
N LEU A 179 -5.72 -11.37 17.93
CA LEU A 179 -6.53 -12.58 17.86
C LEU A 179 -5.91 -13.55 16.86
N ASP A 180 -5.40 -14.67 17.34
CA ASP A 180 -5.19 -15.85 16.51
C ASP A 180 -6.58 -16.42 16.18
N THR A 181 -7.01 -16.23 14.94
CA THR A 181 -8.37 -16.60 14.51
C THR A 181 -8.51 -18.10 14.27
N VAL A 182 -7.41 -18.83 14.10
CA VAL A 182 -7.40 -20.29 13.93
C VAL A 182 -7.57 -20.96 15.29
N ASN A 183 -6.73 -20.58 16.27
CA ASN A 183 -6.77 -21.14 17.62
C ASN A 183 -7.79 -20.43 18.53
N ARG A 184 -8.46 -19.38 18.03
CA ARG A 184 -9.51 -18.60 18.71
C ARG A 184 -9.07 -18.05 20.05
N ARG A 185 -7.87 -17.51 20.12
CA ARG A 185 -7.29 -16.97 21.36
C ARG A 185 -6.61 -15.62 21.13
N VAL A 186 -6.62 -14.77 22.16
CA VAL A 186 -5.89 -13.51 22.15
C VAL A 186 -4.47 -13.76 22.65
N GLU A 187 -3.51 -13.31 21.87
CA GLU A 187 -2.08 -13.31 22.17
C GLU A 187 -1.58 -11.88 22.36
N THR A 188 -0.57 -11.72 23.20
CA THR A 188 0.09 -10.44 23.43
C THR A 188 1.41 -10.46 22.69
N PHE A 189 1.58 -9.53 21.73
CA PHE A 189 2.84 -9.31 21.07
C PHE A 189 3.47 -8.04 21.65
N THR A 190 4.71 -8.11 22.12
CA THR A 190 5.45 -6.96 22.66
C THR A 190 6.64 -6.62 21.79
N SER A 191 6.87 -5.32 21.60
CA SER A 191 7.99 -4.81 20.82
C SER A 191 8.26 -3.35 21.14
N GLY A 192 9.51 -2.92 20.97
CA GLY A 192 9.89 -1.51 21.03
C GLY A 192 9.39 -0.70 19.82
N VAL A 193 9.09 -1.36 18.70
CA VAL A 193 8.65 -0.73 17.45
C VAL A 193 7.47 -1.50 16.86
N THR A 194 6.33 -0.83 16.69
CA THR A 194 5.14 -1.39 16.03
C THR A 194 4.75 -0.53 14.83
N VAL A 195 4.68 -1.15 13.66
CA VAL A 195 4.34 -0.50 12.39
C VAL A 195 2.93 -0.90 11.96
N LEU A 196 2.09 0.09 11.64
CA LEU A 196 0.78 -0.14 11.05
C LEU A 196 0.89 -0.06 9.52
N ALA A 197 0.82 -1.21 8.86
CA ALA A 197 0.80 -1.36 7.40
C ALA A 197 -0.50 -2.03 6.92
N THR A 198 -1.63 -1.66 7.54
CA THR A 198 -2.89 -2.41 7.50
C THR A 198 -3.77 -2.16 6.27
N GLY A 199 -3.29 -1.36 5.30
CA GLY A 199 -4.11 -0.89 4.18
C GLY A 199 -5.12 0.20 4.57
N GLY A 200 -6.00 0.51 3.62
CA GLY A 200 -6.97 1.60 3.73
C GLY A 200 -8.32 1.21 4.35
N ALA A 201 -9.28 2.14 4.23
CA ALA A 201 -10.65 2.01 4.76
C ALA A 201 -11.72 1.99 3.66
N GLY A 202 -11.39 1.54 2.44
CA GLY A 202 -12.30 1.58 1.29
C GLY A 202 -13.60 0.79 1.44
N LYS A 203 -13.67 -0.14 2.41
CA LYS A 203 -14.87 -0.95 2.70
C LYS A 203 -15.94 -0.26 3.54
N VAL A 204 -15.74 1.02 3.91
CA VAL A 204 -16.82 1.82 4.49
C VAL A 204 -17.87 2.24 3.46
N TYR A 205 -17.56 2.13 2.16
CA TYR A 205 -18.48 2.42 1.06
C TYR A 205 -19.07 1.14 0.46
N LEU A 206 -20.36 1.22 0.08
CA LEU A 206 -21.11 0.10 -0.51
C LEU A 206 -20.45 -0.41 -1.80
N TYR A 207 -20.05 0.51 -2.67
CA TYR A 207 -19.35 0.21 -3.92
C TYR A 207 -17.89 0.58 -3.79
N THR A 208 -17.01 -0.40 -3.98
CA THR A 208 -15.57 -0.22 -3.84
C THR A 208 -14.83 -1.28 -4.64
N SER A 209 -13.71 -0.90 -5.26
CA SER A 209 -12.76 -1.82 -5.90
C SER A 209 -11.89 -2.57 -4.87
N ASN A 210 -11.98 -2.20 -3.59
CA ASN A 210 -11.15 -2.77 -2.54
C ASN A 210 -11.58 -4.20 -2.16
N PRO A 211 -10.63 -5.07 -1.75
CA PRO A 211 -10.94 -6.36 -1.16
C PRO A 211 -11.68 -6.17 0.18
N ASP A 212 -12.32 -7.25 0.68
CA ASP A 212 -13.16 -7.18 1.90
C ASP A 212 -12.36 -6.96 3.18
N ILE A 213 -11.03 -7.03 3.07
CA ILE A 213 -10.10 -6.73 4.15
C ILE A 213 -9.78 -5.24 4.33
N ALA A 214 -10.15 -4.35 3.41
CA ALA A 214 -9.79 -2.92 3.48
C ALA A 214 -10.72 -2.12 4.42
N THR A 215 -10.78 -2.51 5.70
CA THR A 215 -11.76 -2.05 6.70
C THR A 215 -11.26 -0.94 7.63
N GLY A 216 -10.04 -0.42 7.42
CA GLY A 216 -9.51 0.69 8.22
C GLY A 216 -9.09 0.30 9.65
N ASP A 217 -8.76 -0.97 9.89
CA ASP A 217 -8.49 -1.49 11.24
C ASP A 217 -7.32 -0.76 11.91
N GLY A 218 -6.20 -0.54 11.21
CA GLY A 218 -5.05 0.18 11.74
C GLY A 218 -5.30 1.65 12.01
N LEU A 219 -6.10 2.32 11.16
CA LEU A 219 -6.53 3.70 11.41
C LEU A 219 -7.33 3.78 12.73
N ALA A 220 -8.26 2.85 12.93
CA ALA A 220 -9.07 2.79 14.14
C ALA A 220 -8.23 2.47 15.38
N MET A 221 -7.25 1.56 15.28
CA MET A 221 -6.30 1.26 16.36
C MET A 221 -5.43 2.47 16.72
N ALA A 222 -4.88 3.17 15.72
CA ALA A 222 -4.07 4.37 15.91
C ALA A 222 -4.88 5.47 16.64
N TRP A 223 -6.10 5.72 16.17
CA TRP A 223 -7.01 6.67 16.81
C TRP A 223 -7.30 6.32 18.27
N ARG A 224 -7.66 5.05 18.56
CA ARG A 224 -7.87 4.58 19.94
C ARG A 224 -6.62 4.66 20.82
N ALA A 225 -5.42 4.61 20.22
CA ALA A 225 -4.16 4.79 20.92
C ALA A 225 -3.81 6.28 21.18
N GLY A 226 -4.60 7.21 20.64
CA GLY A 226 -4.43 8.66 20.79
C GLY A 226 -3.61 9.31 19.68
N ALA A 227 -3.36 8.60 18.57
CA ALA A 227 -2.74 9.21 17.40
C ALA A 227 -3.71 10.21 16.73
N LYS A 228 -3.16 11.31 16.21
CA LYS A 228 -3.92 12.20 15.33
C LYS A 228 -4.12 11.54 13.97
N VAL A 229 -5.31 11.71 13.42
CA VAL A 229 -5.66 11.31 12.05
C VAL A 229 -6.07 12.55 11.29
N ALA A 230 -5.84 12.57 9.97
CA ALA A 230 -6.10 13.72 9.13
C ALA A 230 -6.56 13.27 7.73
N ASN A 231 -7.14 14.21 6.98
CA ASN A 231 -7.48 14.04 5.57
C ASN A 231 -8.40 12.85 5.26
N LEU A 232 -9.23 12.43 6.23
CA LEU A 232 -10.14 11.28 6.08
C LEU A 232 -11.33 11.58 5.16
N GLU A 233 -11.57 12.86 4.86
CA GLU A 233 -12.53 13.35 3.87
C GLU A 233 -12.07 13.15 2.42
N PHE A 234 -10.76 12.99 2.19
CA PHE A 234 -10.20 12.81 0.85
C PHE A 234 -10.25 11.33 0.43
N VAL A 235 -11.42 10.90 -0.04
CA VAL A 235 -11.66 9.55 -0.55
C VAL A 235 -11.65 9.57 -2.08
N GLN A 236 -10.71 8.82 -2.68
CA GLN A 236 -10.65 8.66 -4.13
C GLN A 236 -11.67 7.62 -4.61
N PHE A 237 -12.58 8.05 -5.49
CA PHE A 237 -13.45 7.16 -6.24
C PHE A 237 -12.84 6.93 -7.61
N HIS A 238 -12.40 5.70 -7.88
CA HIS A 238 -11.84 5.38 -9.19
C HIS A 238 -12.93 5.54 -10.27
N PRO A 239 -12.67 6.28 -11.36
CA PRO A 239 -13.69 6.61 -12.36
C PRO A 239 -14.22 5.38 -13.11
N THR A 240 -13.39 4.33 -13.22
CA THR A 240 -13.71 3.12 -13.98
C THR A 240 -13.69 1.87 -13.10
N CYS A 241 -14.86 1.52 -12.56
CA CYS A 241 -15.13 0.22 -11.95
C CYS A 241 -16.15 -0.55 -12.78
N LEU A 242 -16.00 -1.87 -12.87
CA LEU A 242 -16.93 -2.74 -13.58
C LEU A 242 -18.33 -2.67 -12.95
N TYR A 243 -19.32 -2.36 -13.79
CA TYR A 243 -20.74 -2.53 -13.46
C TYR A 243 -21.26 -3.81 -14.12
N HIS A 244 -21.48 -4.85 -13.31
CA HIS A 244 -22.05 -6.10 -13.79
C HIS A 244 -22.88 -6.79 -12.68
N PRO A 245 -24.12 -7.23 -12.95
CA PRO A 245 -25.04 -7.70 -11.90
C PRO A 245 -24.57 -8.98 -11.19
N LYS A 246 -23.66 -9.74 -11.81
CA LYS A 246 -23.12 -11.00 -11.26
C LYS A 246 -21.65 -10.90 -10.84
N ALA A 247 -21.02 -9.73 -10.99
CA ALA A 247 -19.63 -9.55 -10.61
C ALA A 247 -19.53 -8.50 -9.51
N LYS A 248 -18.60 -8.72 -8.58
CA LYS A 248 -18.21 -7.67 -7.64
C LYS A 248 -17.58 -6.52 -8.42
N SER A 249 -17.71 -5.30 -7.91
CA SER A 249 -17.00 -4.13 -8.44
C SER A 249 -15.51 -4.45 -8.54
N PHE A 250 -14.99 -4.46 -9.77
CA PHE A 250 -13.60 -4.73 -10.08
C PHE A 250 -13.02 -3.50 -10.80
N LEU A 251 -11.77 -3.18 -10.49
CA LEU A 251 -11.08 -2.03 -11.08
C LEU A 251 -10.79 -2.29 -12.57
N LEU A 252 -11.09 -1.32 -13.42
CA LEU A 252 -10.55 -1.28 -14.79
C LEU A 252 -9.45 -0.23 -14.80
N SER A 253 -8.20 -0.67 -14.96
CA SER A 253 -7.00 0.17 -14.83
C SER A 253 -7.08 1.47 -15.64
N GLU A 254 -6.56 2.55 -15.06
CA GLU A 254 -6.38 3.82 -15.74
C GLU A 254 -5.41 3.71 -16.94
N ALA A 255 -4.49 2.74 -16.91
CA ALA A 255 -3.63 2.41 -18.05
C ALA A 255 -4.42 2.18 -19.34
N LEU A 256 -5.65 1.65 -19.26
CA LEU A 256 -6.52 1.51 -20.44
C LEU A 256 -6.76 2.86 -21.13
N ARG A 257 -6.99 3.93 -20.36
CA ARG A 257 -7.16 5.29 -20.89
C ARG A 257 -5.83 5.88 -21.35
N GLY A 258 -4.75 5.60 -20.63
CA GLY A 258 -3.38 5.94 -21.03
C GLY A 258 -2.99 5.39 -22.41
N GLU A 259 -3.49 4.19 -22.74
CA GLU A 259 -3.26 3.49 -24.00
C GLU A 259 -4.42 3.67 -25.01
N GLY A 260 -5.24 4.71 -24.87
CA GLY A 260 -6.22 5.14 -25.87
C GLY A 260 -7.67 4.71 -25.63
N GLY A 261 -7.98 4.12 -24.48
CA GLY A 261 -9.34 3.84 -24.03
C GLY A 261 -10.15 5.13 -23.83
N ILE A 262 -11.41 5.12 -24.28
CA ILE A 262 -12.28 6.30 -24.31
C ILE A 262 -13.54 6.06 -23.47
N LEU A 263 -13.88 7.02 -22.61
CA LEU A 263 -15.13 7.02 -21.84
C LEU A 263 -16.29 7.49 -22.71
N ARG A 264 -17.40 6.72 -22.72
CA ARG A 264 -18.57 6.99 -23.56
C ARG A 264 -19.87 6.97 -22.77
N LEU A 265 -20.82 7.79 -23.19
CA LEU A 265 -22.20 7.76 -22.72
C LEU A 265 -22.94 6.54 -23.30
N LYS A 266 -24.15 6.28 -22.80
CA LYS A 266 -25.05 5.27 -23.38
C LYS A 266 -25.39 5.55 -24.85
N SER A 267 -25.35 6.81 -25.29
CA SER A 267 -25.50 7.21 -26.70
C SER A 267 -24.32 6.79 -27.58
N GLY A 268 -23.17 6.46 -26.99
CA GLY A 268 -21.91 6.20 -27.69
C GLY A 268 -21.02 7.44 -27.84
N GLU A 269 -21.50 8.62 -27.48
CA GLU A 269 -20.73 9.87 -27.54
C GLU A 269 -19.66 9.93 -26.46
N THR A 270 -18.54 10.61 -26.77
CA THR A 270 -17.54 11.00 -25.79
C THR A 270 -18.04 12.23 -25.05
N PHE A 271 -17.62 12.40 -23.79
CA PHE A 271 -18.13 13.50 -22.95
C PHE A 271 -17.06 14.25 -22.18
N MET A 272 -15.83 13.73 -22.08
CA MET A 272 -14.80 14.32 -21.23
C MET A 272 -14.39 15.71 -21.73
N GLU A 273 -14.44 15.93 -23.05
CA GLU A 273 -14.07 17.20 -23.72
C GLU A 273 -14.95 18.39 -23.31
N HIS A 274 -16.08 18.13 -22.62
CA HIS A 274 -16.97 19.15 -22.07
C HIS A 274 -16.65 19.55 -20.63
N TYR A 275 -15.73 18.83 -19.96
CA TYR A 275 -15.41 19.02 -18.55
C TYR A 275 -13.93 19.35 -18.32
N ASP A 276 -13.03 18.71 -19.07
CA ASP A 276 -11.57 18.89 -19.01
C ASP A 276 -10.92 18.53 -20.36
#